data_AF-A0A9P1CNJ3-F1
#
_entry.id   AF-A0A9P1CNJ3-F1
#
_cell.length_a   1.000
_cell.length_b   1.000
_cell.length_c   1.000
_cell.angle_alpha   90.00
_cell.angle_beta   90.00
_cell.angle_gamma   90.00
#
_symmetry.space_group_name_H-M   'P 1'
#
loop_
_entity.id
_entity.type
_entity.pdbx_description
1 polymer ?
#
loop_
_entity_poly.entity_id
_entity_poly.type
_entity_poly.pdbx_seq_one_letter_code
_entity_poly.pdbx_strand_id
1 'polypeptide(L)'
;MSDYSDDNGETEDVEEEEAVEEIQDGEDAAGNEEVPNEQTAEFEADRYVQKYLEVNELTFEEASFPPQIMQGAQEAWNLFVNSLNGRDAAGEAIYAAVFDAAPSLQSLFKTARSVMAMRFMNGLTGIVASAHSPQQLKTQVESLGFQHLDLEVTVPRVGIFRDAIVDLFDMELGTRLTTKAKIGMQVILNYTGGAYIYIRREYASRIRIIQRSWKTANKQAEEEMEEVSAPQEEGAAEEGNNASASQHQAKTDEKDPKAAANAGAINTTMQATDKNGKTNVKVPTSFNEMFLFNAAVMGLGESGWMAVVLEQFHNIVTNVANSYRLQEECDVLSLVLDKQPGQIHLSEFKAVMLASLRSLVPKEWDSDHEVAWNWLWENVERMIKSNMGKPGQQEKALSRFIASLTSEDIYVVRKQIYQRFFQVAPAGQDHFKQSTTRLYFIADKIIEMTMEMYREPRAMVQDISALGLRHVGYAIPTELFAPFVSSAVETVREQTTDDVAESAFRWSLTLVSKILVRTILEGSTIVMKAINTNSARALRRR
;
A
#
# COMPACT_ATOMS: atom_id res chain seq x y z
N MET A 1 -55.12 0.74 48.68
CA MET A 1 -56.26 1.64 48.47
C MET A 1 -56.25 1.97 46.99
N SER A 2 -57.24 1.43 46.26
CA SER A 2 -57.59 1.53 44.82
C SER A 2 -56.47 1.25 43.80
N ASP A 3 -56.47 0.11 43.09
CA ASP A 3 -57.39 -0.35 42.02
C ASP A 3 -57.09 0.29 40.65
N TYR A 4 -56.74 -0.58 39.70
CA TYR A 4 -56.95 -0.64 38.23
C TYR A 4 -55.90 -1.65 37.73
N SER A 5 -56.15 -2.96 37.50
CA SER A 5 -57.06 -3.65 36.56
C SER A 5 -57.10 -2.95 35.19
N ASP A 6 -56.93 -3.56 34.03
CA ASP A 6 -56.74 -4.94 33.61
C ASP A 6 -56.46 -4.86 32.08
N ASP A 7 -55.93 -5.94 31.53
CA ASP A 7 -56.32 -6.49 30.22
C ASP A 7 -55.52 -6.25 28.91
N ASN A 8 -55.38 -7.38 28.22
CA ASN A 8 -55.00 -7.70 26.83
C ASN A 8 -53.53 -7.50 26.41
N GLY A 9 -52.75 -8.53 26.08
CA GLY A 9 -53.09 -9.88 25.60
C GLY A 9 -53.03 -9.92 24.08
N GLU A 10 -51.84 -10.20 23.54
CA GLU A 10 -51.64 -10.69 22.17
C GLU A 10 -50.32 -11.48 22.17
N THR A 11 -50.47 -12.79 22.31
CA THR A 11 -49.44 -13.79 22.03
C THR A 11 -49.49 -14.06 20.52
N GLU A 12 -48.45 -13.66 19.79
CA GLU A 12 -48.26 -14.10 18.41
C GLU A 12 -47.86 -15.57 18.40
N ASP A 13 -48.81 -16.41 17.99
CA ASP A 13 -48.59 -17.79 17.58
C ASP A 13 -47.69 -17.80 16.33
N VAL A 14 -46.49 -18.35 16.47
CA VAL A 14 -45.63 -18.70 15.34
C VAL A 14 -46.08 -20.08 14.87
N GLU A 15 -46.82 -20.11 13.76
CA GLU A 15 -47.14 -21.33 13.02
C GLU A 15 -45.84 -21.92 12.45
N GLU A 16 -45.35 -23.01 13.06
CA GLU A 16 -44.39 -23.92 12.44
C GLU A 16 -45.10 -24.72 11.33
N GLU A 17 -44.93 -24.30 10.08
CA GLU A 17 -45.24 -25.15 8.92
C GLU A 17 -44.20 -26.27 8.83
N GLU A 18 -44.54 -27.42 9.42
CA GLU A 18 -43.91 -28.72 9.09
C GLU A 18 -44.27 -29.10 7.65
N ALA A 19 -43.33 -28.88 6.73
CA ALA A 19 -43.37 -29.49 5.41
C ALA A 19 -43.10 -31.00 5.53
N VAL A 20 -44.17 -31.79 5.46
CA VAL A 20 -44.12 -33.24 5.30
C VAL A 20 -43.71 -33.54 3.86
N GLU A 21 -42.43 -33.84 3.64
CA GLU A 21 -41.98 -34.47 2.40
C GLU A 21 -42.44 -35.94 2.36
N GLU A 22 -43.30 -36.24 1.39
CA GLU A 22 -43.66 -37.61 1.01
C GLU A 22 -42.42 -38.38 0.60
N ILE A 23 -42.04 -39.37 1.41
CA ILE A 23 -41.11 -40.42 1.03
C ILE A 23 -41.82 -41.29 -0.02
N GLN A 24 -41.50 -41.05 -1.28
CA GLN A 24 -41.88 -41.91 -2.39
C GLN A 24 -40.78 -42.98 -2.55
N ASP A 25 -41.10 -44.20 -2.13
CA ASP A 25 -40.31 -45.41 -2.39
C ASP A 25 -40.14 -45.59 -3.92
N GLY A 26 -38.95 -45.29 -4.40
CA GLY A 26 -38.50 -45.53 -5.77
C GLY A 26 -37.39 -46.58 -5.76
N GLU A 27 -37.76 -47.82 -6.06
CA GLU A 27 -36.86 -48.94 -6.33
C GLU A 27 -35.92 -48.65 -7.52
N ASP A 28 -34.66 -49.05 -7.34
CA ASP A 28 -33.73 -49.57 -8.35
C ASP A 28 -33.40 -48.73 -9.59
N ALA A 29 -32.37 -47.88 -9.46
CA ALA A 29 -31.43 -47.64 -10.54
C ALA A 29 -30.01 -47.52 -9.97
N ALA A 30 -29.26 -48.63 -10.00
CA ALA A 30 -27.82 -48.67 -9.75
C ALA A 30 -27.08 -47.85 -10.82
N GLY A 31 -26.98 -46.54 -10.58
CA GLY A 31 -26.11 -45.63 -11.29
C GLY A 31 -24.67 -45.94 -10.92
N ASN A 32 -23.94 -46.51 -11.88
CA ASN A 32 -22.51 -46.73 -11.81
C ASN A 32 -21.81 -45.36 -11.71
N GLU A 33 -21.54 -44.88 -10.49
CA GLU A 33 -20.63 -43.76 -10.27
C GLU A 33 -19.24 -44.22 -10.75
N GLU A 34 -18.92 -43.90 -12.01
CA GLU A 34 -17.58 -44.06 -12.54
C GLU A 34 -16.63 -43.22 -11.69
N VAL A 35 -15.91 -43.89 -10.80
CA VAL A 35 -14.75 -43.33 -10.10
C VAL A 35 -13.84 -42.72 -11.18
N PRO A 36 -13.57 -41.40 -11.14
CA PRO A 36 -12.74 -40.76 -12.14
C PRO A 36 -11.41 -41.50 -12.22
N ASN A 37 -11.13 -42.10 -13.36
CA ASN A 37 -9.89 -42.81 -13.60
C ASN A 37 -8.71 -41.83 -13.41
N GLU A 38 -7.79 -42.12 -12.48
CA GLU A 38 -6.65 -41.24 -12.12
C GLU A 38 -5.84 -40.81 -13.35
N GLN A 39 -5.79 -41.65 -14.39
CA GLN A 39 -5.11 -41.34 -15.65
C GLN A 39 -5.76 -40.18 -16.42
N THR A 40 -7.08 -40.00 -16.30
CA THR A 40 -7.81 -38.92 -16.98
C THR A 40 -7.59 -37.59 -16.26
N ALA A 41 -7.54 -37.60 -14.92
CA ALA A 41 -7.23 -36.42 -14.11
C ALA A 41 -5.78 -35.93 -14.31
N GLU A 42 -4.81 -36.84 -14.46
CA GLU A 42 -3.42 -36.48 -14.73
C GLU A 42 -3.26 -35.83 -16.12
N PHE A 43 -3.96 -36.35 -17.13
CA PHE A 43 -3.94 -35.80 -18.50
C PHE A 43 -4.57 -34.39 -18.59
N GLU A 44 -5.64 -34.13 -17.85
CA GLU A 44 -6.27 -32.80 -17.81
C GLU A 44 -5.42 -31.76 -17.07
N ALA A 45 -4.76 -32.15 -15.97
CA ALA A 45 -3.83 -31.30 -15.25
C ALA A 45 -2.67 -30.85 -16.16
N ASP A 46 -2.13 -31.76 -16.96
CA ASP A 46 -1.05 -31.47 -17.91
C ASP A 46 -1.47 -30.44 -18.97
N ARG A 47 -2.67 -30.56 -19.52
CA ARG A 47 -3.19 -29.61 -20.53
C ARG A 47 -3.39 -28.21 -19.96
N TYR A 48 -3.87 -28.11 -18.72
CA TYR A 48 -4.09 -26.81 -18.08
C TYR A 48 -2.76 -26.09 -17.79
N VAL A 49 -1.78 -26.83 -17.29
CA VAL A 49 -0.43 -26.34 -16.98
C VAL A 49 0.27 -25.83 -18.24
N GLN A 50 0.02 -26.47 -19.39
CA GLN A 50 0.65 -26.12 -20.66
C GLN A 50 0.41 -24.65 -21.07
N LYS A 51 -0.74 -24.05 -20.73
CA LYS A 51 -1.04 -22.62 -20.96
C LYS A 51 -0.06 -21.68 -20.25
N TYR A 52 0.52 -22.11 -19.13
CA TYR A 52 1.41 -21.31 -18.28
C TYR A 52 2.89 -21.68 -18.42
N LEU A 53 3.22 -22.66 -19.28
CA LEU A 53 4.62 -22.96 -19.62
C LEU A 53 5.26 -21.88 -20.49
N GLU A 54 4.44 -21.05 -21.13
CA GLU A 54 4.85 -19.85 -21.84
C GLU A 54 4.43 -18.59 -21.08
N VAL A 55 5.14 -17.49 -21.32
CA VAL A 55 4.83 -16.19 -20.71
C VAL A 55 3.61 -15.61 -21.44
N ASN A 56 2.47 -15.56 -20.76
CA ASN A 56 1.27 -14.88 -21.27
C ASN A 56 1.22 -13.43 -20.79
N GLU A 57 1.50 -12.49 -21.70
CA GLU A 57 1.48 -11.04 -21.44
C GLU A 57 0.17 -10.34 -21.85
N LEU A 58 -0.80 -11.09 -22.38
CA LEU A 58 -2.02 -10.51 -22.95
C LEU A 58 -3.13 -10.33 -21.91
N THR A 59 -3.15 -11.17 -20.87
CA THR A 59 -4.21 -11.21 -19.86
C THR A 59 -3.61 -11.33 -18.46
N PHE A 60 -4.29 -10.73 -17.47
CA PHE A 60 -3.95 -10.89 -16.05
C PHE A 60 -5.20 -11.29 -15.25
N GLU A 61 -5.50 -12.57 -15.29
CA GLU A 61 -6.62 -13.22 -14.61
C GLU A 61 -6.12 -14.07 -13.44
N GLU A 62 -7.03 -14.50 -12.56
CA GLU A 62 -6.69 -15.44 -11.50
C GLU A 62 -6.16 -16.75 -12.11
N ALA A 63 -4.97 -17.18 -11.69
CA ALA A 63 -4.36 -18.42 -12.14
C ALA A 63 -4.58 -19.52 -11.09
N SER A 64 -5.24 -20.61 -11.51
CA SER A 64 -5.53 -21.76 -10.65
C SER A 64 -4.68 -22.95 -11.07
N PHE A 65 -3.63 -23.26 -10.33
CA PHE A 65 -2.74 -24.36 -10.66
C PHE A 65 -3.13 -25.67 -9.97
N PRO A 66 -2.82 -26.85 -10.55
CA PRO A 66 -3.05 -28.12 -9.88
C PRO A 66 -2.38 -28.19 -8.50
N PRO A 67 -3.09 -28.60 -7.43
CA PRO A 67 -2.57 -28.58 -6.06
C PRO A 67 -1.25 -29.35 -5.91
N GLN A 68 -1.10 -30.49 -6.58
CA GLN A 68 0.09 -31.33 -6.51
C GLN A 68 1.34 -30.64 -7.07
N ILE A 69 1.16 -29.78 -8.08
CA ILE A 69 2.25 -29.02 -8.70
C ILE A 69 2.67 -27.87 -7.78
N MET A 70 1.69 -27.16 -7.19
CA MET A 70 1.98 -26.07 -6.26
C MET A 70 2.61 -26.56 -4.97
N GLN A 71 2.13 -27.69 -4.44
CA GLN A 71 2.75 -28.36 -3.30
C GLN A 71 4.19 -28.73 -3.61
N GLY A 72 4.46 -29.33 -4.77
CA GLY A 72 5.83 -29.65 -5.20
C GLY A 72 6.73 -28.41 -5.29
N ALA A 73 6.24 -27.29 -5.81
CA ALA A 73 6.98 -26.03 -5.87
C ALA A 73 7.30 -25.47 -4.47
N GLN A 74 6.34 -25.51 -3.54
CA GLN A 74 6.52 -25.07 -2.16
C GLN A 74 7.50 -25.95 -1.39
N GLU A 75 7.41 -27.28 -1.55
CA GLU A 75 8.34 -28.23 -0.95
C GLU A 75 9.76 -28.02 -1.49
N ALA A 76 9.93 -27.84 -2.80
CA ALA A 76 11.23 -27.54 -3.39
C ALA A 76 11.80 -26.20 -2.93
N TRP A 77 10.96 -25.16 -2.80
CA TRP A 77 11.36 -23.86 -2.25
C TRP A 77 11.89 -23.99 -0.82
N ASN A 78 11.16 -24.69 0.05
CA ASN A 78 11.57 -24.93 1.43
C ASN A 78 12.86 -25.75 1.49
N LEU A 79 12.98 -26.78 0.67
CA LEU A 79 14.17 -27.62 0.59
C LEU A 79 15.40 -26.82 0.14
N PHE A 80 15.24 -25.94 -0.85
CA PHE A 80 16.29 -25.05 -1.37
C PHE A 80 16.77 -24.05 -0.30
N VAL A 81 15.85 -23.41 0.41
CA VAL A 81 16.21 -22.48 1.50
C VAL A 81 16.97 -23.22 2.61
N ASN A 82 16.54 -24.43 2.96
CA ASN A 82 17.18 -25.24 3.98
C ASN A 82 18.56 -25.76 3.54
N SER A 83 18.75 -26.13 2.27
CA SER A 83 20.04 -26.64 1.78
C SER A 83 21.14 -25.58 1.77
N LEU A 84 20.79 -24.31 1.66
CA LEU A 84 21.72 -23.19 1.68
C LEU A 84 21.94 -22.59 3.08
N ASN A 85 21.48 -23.26 4.15
CA ASN A 85 21.58 -22.79 5.54
C ASN A 85 20.83 -21.48 5.80
N GLY A 86 19.69 -21.26 5.12
CA GLY A 86 18.76 -20.18 5.43
C GLY A 86 18.56 -19.16 4.32
N ARG A 87 17.73 -18.16 4.62
CA ARG A 87 17.18 -17.22 3.63
C ARG A 87 18.23 -16.31 3.01
N ASP A 88 19.21 -15.85 3.80
CA ASP A 88 20.20 -14.89 3.31
C ASP A 88 21.11 -15.51 2.24
N ALA A 89 21.62 -16.72 2.52
CA ALA A 89 22.45 -17.47 1.57
C ALA A 89 21.65 -17.87 0.31
N ALA A 90 20.40 -18.29 0.47
CA ALA A 90 19.50 -18.56 -0.65
C ALA A 90 19.28 -17.31 -1.53
N GLY A 91 19.12 -16.13 -0.92
CA GLY A 91 18.97 -14.88 -1.66
C GLY A 91 20.20 -14.47 -2.42
N GLU A 92 21.37 -14.65 -1.80
CA GLU A 92 22.66 -14.38 -2.43
C GLU A 92 22.93 -15.31 -3.61
N ALA A 93 22.54 -16.59 -3.50
CA ALA A 93 22.62 -17.56 -4.57
C ALA A 93 21.69 -17.20 -5.75
N ILE A 94 20.44 -16.82 -5.47
CA ILE A 94 19.49 -16.34 -6.50
C ILE A 94 20.03 -15.08 -7.18
N TYR A 95 20.51 -14.10 -6.41
CA TYR A 95 21.11 -12.89 -6.95
C TYR A 95 22.26 -13.23 -7.89
N ALA A 96 23.21 -14.07 -7.45
CA ALA A 96 24.35 -14.48 -8.26
C ALA A 96 23.90 -15.17 -9.56
N ALA A 97 23.02 -16.17 -9.47
CA ALA A 97 22.54 -16.92 -10.63
C ALA A 97 21.86 -16.01 -11.67
N VAL A 98 21.01 -15.08 -11.24
CA VAL A 98 20.33 -14.14 -12.14
C VAL A 98 21.33 -13.22 -12.86
N PHE A 99 22.33 -12.70 -12.17
CA PHE A 99 23.30 -11.78 -12.78
C PHE A 99 24.41 -12.46 -13.56
N ASP A 100 24.69 -13.73 -13.28
CA ASP A 100 25.57 -14.56 -14.11
C ASP A 100 24.87 -14.90 -15.43
N ALA A 101 23.56 -15.21 -15.40
CA ALA A 101 22.75 -15.45 -16.59
C ALA A 101 22.47 -14.17 -17.39
N ALA A 102 22.34 -13.01 -16.72
CA ALA A 102 22.01 -11.73 -17.35
C ALA A 102 22.88 -10.56 -16.82
N PRO A 103 24.19 -10.51 -17.15
CA PRO A 103 25.08 -9.46 -16.64
C PRO A 103 24.62 -8.03 -16.99
N SER A 104 23.94 -7.86 -18.13
CA SER A 104 23.41 -6.57 -18.57
C SER A 104 22.39 -5.96 -17.58
N LEU A 105 21.70 -6.79 -16.80
CA LEU A 105 20.73 -6.33 -15.82
C LEU A 105 21.38 -5.62 -14.63
N GLN A 106 22.66 -5.89 -14.31
CA GLN A 106 23.34 -5.33 -13.12
C GLN A 106 23.24 -3.81 -13.04
N SER A 107 23.25 -3.13 -14.20
CA SER A 107 23.15 -1.67 -14.29
C SER A 107 21.83 -1.09 -13.74
N LEU A 108 20.76 -1.89 -13.71
CA LEU A 108 19.46 -1.52 -13.18
C LEU A 108 19.42 -1.57 -11.65
N PHE A 109 20.37 -2.25 -11.00
CA PHE A 109 20.38 -2.50 -9.56
C PHE A 109 21.45 -1.63 -8.88
N LYS A 110 21.02 -0.46 -8.42
CA LYS A 110 21.90 0.51 -7.73
C LYS A 110 22.03 0.24 -6.22
N THR A 111 21.19 -0.62 -5.68
CA THR A 111 21.17 -0.98 -4.25
C THR A 111 22.25 -2.01 -3.95
N ALA A 112 22.76 -2.03 -2.71
CA ALA A 112 23.74 -3.02 -2.29
C ALA A 112 23.24 -4.46 -2.53
N ARG A 113 24.16 -5.35 -2.88
CA ARG A 113 23.90 -6.74 -3.26
C ARG A 113 23.06 -7.48 -2.21
N SER A 114 23.46 -7.44 -0.94
CA SER A 114 22.75 -8.10 0.16
C SER A 114 21.30 -7.65 0.32
N VAL A 115 21.04 -6.36 0.09
CA VAL A 115 19.68 -5.79 0.12
C VAL A 115 18.85 -6.34 -1.04
N MET A 116 19.43 -6.42 -2.23
CA MET A 116 18.73 -6.95 -3.41
C MET A 116 18.46 -8.45 -3.27
N ALA A 117 19.44 -9.21 -2.77
CA ALA A 117 19.30 -10.63 -2.44
C ALA A 117 18.11 -10.85 -1.47
N MET A 118 18.04 -10.06 -0.39
CA MET A 118 16.92 -10.10 0.54
C MET A 118 15.58 -9.77 -0.12
N ARG A 119 15.53 -8.75 -1.00
CA ARG A 119 14.31 -8.39 -1.74
C ARG A 119 13.85 -9.51 -2.67
N PHE A 120 14.76 -10.16 -3.39
CA PHE A 120 14.43 -11.32 -4.22
C PHE A 120 13.85 -12.45 -3.37
N MET A 121 14.48 -12.76 -2.22
CA MET A 121 13.96 -13.80 -1.33
C MET A 121 12.56 -13.49 -0.83
N ASN A 122 12.30 -12.27 -0.39
CA ASN A 122 10.99 -11.90 0.13
C ASN A 122 9.93 -11.92 -0.98
N GLY A 123 10.24 -11.40 -2.17
CA GLY A 123 9.34 -11.42 -3.31
C GLY A 123 8.99 -12.83 -3.77
N LEU A 124 9.99 -13.68 -3.99
CA LEU A 124 9.81 -15.06 -4.45
C LEU A 124 9.13 -15.94 -3.39
N THR A 125 9.50 -15.79 -2.11
CA THR A 125 8.82 -16.51 -1.01
C THR A 125 7.34 -16.13 -0.96
N GLY A 126 7.01 -14.84 -1.10
CA GLY A 126 5.61 -14.38 -1.09
C GLY A 126 4.81 -14.94 -2.26
N ILE A 127 5.40 -15.00 -3.46
CA ILE A 127 4.78 -15.59 -4.65
C ILE A 127 4.54 -17.10 -4.43
N VAL A 128 5.56 -17.86 -4.03
CA VAL A 128 5.46 -19.32 -3.85
C VAL A 128 4.49 -19.68 -2.72
N ALA A 129 4.50 -18.94 -1.61
CA ALA A 129 3.57 -19.15 -0.51
C ALA A 129 2.11 -18.92 -0.92
N SER A 130 1.86 -17.93 -1.77
CA SER A 130 0.50 -17.58 -2.22
C SER A 130 -0.01 -18.45 -3.38
N ALA A 131 0.84 -19.32 -3.95
CA ALA A 131 0.57 -19.99 -5.22
C ALA A 131 -0.61 -20.99 -5.18
N HIS A 132 -1.01 -21.45 -4.00
CA HIS A 132 -2.17 -22.32 -3.81
C HIS A 132 -3.52 -21.55 -3.81
N SER A 133 -3.48 -20.22 -3.79
CA SER A 133 -4.67 -19.37 -3.69
C SER A 133 -4.68 -18.37 -4.85
N PRO A 134 -5.51 -18.60 -5.89
CA PRO A 134 -5.51 -17.79 -7.11
C PRO A 134 -5.65 -16.29 -6.83
N GLN A 135 -6.55 -15.94 -5.92
CA GLN A 135 -6.80 -14.54 -5.54
C GLN A 135 -5.64 -13.91 -4.76
N GLN A 136 -5.03 -14.64 -3.82
CA GLN A 136 -3.86 -14.13 -3.07
C GLN A 136 -2.66 -13.99 -4.00
N LEU A 137 -2.40 -14.99 -4.85
CA LEU A 137 -1.32 -14.93 -5.83
C LEU A 137 -1.50 -13.74 -6.78
N LYS A 138 -2.70 -13.54 -7.33
CA LYS A 138 -3.00 -12.39 -8.19
C LYS A 138 -2.73 -11.08 -7.46
N THR A 139 -3.21 -10.93 -6.23
CA THR A 139 -2.97 -9.72 -5.42
C THR A 139 -1.46 -9.48 -5.18
N GLN A 140 -0.73 -10.53 -4.83
CA GLN A 140 0.72 -10.47 -4.59
C GLN A 140 1.49 -10.08 -5.86
N VAL A 141 1.17 -10.72 -6.99
CA VAL A 141 1.79 -10.44 -8.30
C VAL A 141 1.41 -9.04 -8.80
N GLU A 142 0.17 -8.60 -8.59
CA GLU A 142 -0.29 -7.25 -8.93
C GLU A 142 0.53 -6.19 -8.16
N SER A 143 0.68 -6.37 -6.85
CA SER A 143 1.47 -5.48 -5.98
C SER A 143 2.93 -5.39 -6.43
N LEU A 144 3.55 -6.52 -6.79
CA LEU A 144 4.90 -6.54 -7.32
C LEU A 144 4.98 -5.94 -8.73
N GLY A 145 3.98 -6.15 -9.58
CA GLY A 145 3.91 -5.57 -10.91
C GLY A 145 3.90 -4.04 -10.89
N PHE A 146 3.18 -3.44 -9.94
CA PHE A 146 3.24 -1.99 -9.72
C PHE A 146 4.66 -1.49 -9.40
N GLN A 147 5.42 -2.26 -8.61
CA GLN A 147 6.81 -1.92 -8.27
C GLN A 147 7.76 -2.02 -9.46
N HIS A 148 7.34 -2.70 -10.53
CA HIS A 148 8.10 -2.88 -11.76
C HIS A 148 7.57 -2.00 -12.91
N LEU A 149 6.65 -1.06 -12.67
CA LEU A 149 6.09 -0.19 -13.71
C LEU A 149 7.16 0.62 -14.46
N ASP A 150 8.15 1.12 -13.72
CA ASP A 150 9.27 1.91 -14.28
C ASP A 150 10.39 1.03 -14.85
N LEU A 151 10.27 -0.29 -14.72
CA LEU A 151 11.26 -1.24 -15.20
C LEU A 151 10.79 -1.87 -16.51
N GLU A 152 11.73 -1.97 -17.45
CA GLU A 152 11.45 -2.61 -18.72
C GLU A 152 11.44 -4.15 -18.57
N VAL A 153 10.31 -4.72 -18.16
CA VAL A 153 10.08 -6.17 -18.19
C VAL A 153 9.66 -6.61 -19.61
N THR A 154 10.27 -7.66 -20.15
CA THR A 154 9.96 -8.21 -21.48
C THR A 154 9.96 -9.74 -21.43
N VAL A 155 9.27 -10.40 -22.36
CA VAL A 155 9.22 -11.88 -22.42
C VAL A 155 10.63 -12.51 -22.39
N PRO A 156 11.63 -12.04 -23.18
CA PRO A 156 12.98 -12.59 -23.10
C PRO A 156 13.63 -12.43 -21.72
N ARG A 157 13.44 -11.28 -21.05
CA ARG A 157 13.99 -11.05 -19.70
C ARG A 157 13.32 -11.95 -18.65
N VAL A 158 12.01 -12.18 -18.78
CA VAL A 158 11.29 -13.14 -17.93
C VAL A 158 11.83 -14.55 -18.14
N GLY A 159 12.05 -14.97 -19.39
CA GLY A 159 12.64 -16.27 -19.71
C GLY A 159 14.01 -16.47 -19.06
N ILE A 160 14.92 -15.51 -19.23
CA ILE A 160 16.26 -15.57 -18.61
C ILE A 160 16.17 -15.64 -17.08
N PHE A 161 15.31 -14.82 -16.47
CA PHE A 161 15.14 -14.81 -15.01
C PHE A 161 14.59 -16.13 -14.49
N ARG A 162 13.58 -16.69 -15.16
CA ARG A 162 13.00 -17.99 -14.83
C ARG A 162 14.04 -19.10 -14.93
N ASP A 163 14.73 -19.17 -16.06
CA ASP A 163 15.68 -20.25 -16.35
C ASP A 163 16.84 -20.20 -15.35
N ALA A 164 17.37 -19.01 -15.02
CA ALA A 164 18.41 -18.86 -14.00
C ALA A 164 17.99 -19.39 -12.61
N ILE A 165 16.75 -19.15 -12.19
CA ILE A 165 16.23 -19.64 -10.90
C ILE A 165 16.00 -21.15 -10.95
N VAL A 166 15.39 -21.65 -12.03
CA VAL A 166 15.09 -23.07 -12.16
C VAL A 166 16.36 -23.91 -12.28
N ASP A 167 17.37 -23.43 -13.00
CA ASP A 167 18.68 -24.07 -13.12
C ASP A 167 19.43 -24.06 -11.78
N LEU A 168 19.33 -22.97 -11.01
CA LEU A 168 19.86 -22.92 -9.65
C LEU A 168 19.21 -23.99 -8.75
N PHE A 169 17.90 -24.19 -8.85
CA PHE A 169 17.20 -25.25 -8.12
C PHE A 169 17.67 -26.64 -8.56
N ASP A 170 17.85 -26.84 -9.86
CA ASP A 170 18.35 -28.10 -10.43
C ASP A 170 19.75 -28.44 -9.89
N MET A 171 20.64 -27.44 -9.82
CA MET A 171 22.00 -27.57 -9.29
C MET A 171 22.04 -27.89 -7.79
N GLU A 172 21.26 -27.17 -6.97
CA GLU A 172 21.31 -27.30 -5.50
C GLU A 172 20.52 -28.51 -4.97
N LEU A 173 19.44 -28.90 -5.65
CA LEU A 173 18.56 -29.97 -5.20
C LEU A 173 18.82 -31.30 -5.91
N GLY A 174 19.35 -31.28 -7.13
CA GLY A 174 19.64 -32.45 -7.95
C GLY A 174 18.41 -33.36 -8.09
N THR A 175 18.57 -34.64 -7.75
CA THR A 175 17.49 -35.63 -7.82
C THR A 175 16.32 -35.36 -6.86
N ARG A 176 16.48 -34.45 -5.90
CA ARG A 176 15.39 -34.04 -4.99
C ARG A 176 14.44 -33.03 -5.63
N LEU A 177 14.82 -32.40 -6.74
CA LEU A 177 13.91 -31.56 -7.52
C LEU A 177 13.03 -32.45 -8.41
N THR A 178 11.79 -32.67 -7.99
CA THR A 178 10.84 -33.46 -8.78
C THR A 178 10.43 -32.71 -10.04
N THR A 179 10.01 -33.45 -11.09
CA THR A 179 9.48 -32.85 -12.32
C THR A 179 8.29 -31.92 -12.03
N LYS A 180 7.39 -32.33 -11.12
CA LYS A 180 6.23 -31.53 -10.70
C LYS A 180 6.67 -30.22 -10.04
N ALA A 181 7.68 -30.25 -9.17
CA ALA A 181 8.23 -29.05 -8.54
C ALA A 181 8.87 -28.10 -9.56
N LYS A 182 9.66 -28.64 -10.51
CA LYS A 182 10.29 -27.86 -11.59
C LYS A 182 9.25 -27.14 -12.46
N ILE A 183 8.23 -27.87 -12.90
CA ILE A 183 7.09 -27.32 -13.66
C ILE A 183 6.38 -26.25 -12.84
N GLY A 184 6.10 -26.51 -11.56
CA GLY A 184 5.45 -25.56 -10.66
C GLY A 184 6.21 -24.23 -10.55
N MET A 185 7.53 -24.28 -10.38
CA MET A 185 8.35 -23.07 -10.39
C MET A 185 8.30 -22.34 -11.72
N GLN A 186 8.36 -23.06 -12.85
CA GLN A 186 8.30 -22.44 -14.18
C GLN A 186 6.97 -21.71 -14.42
N VAL A 187 5.82 -22.35 -14.15
CA VAL A 187 4.51 -21.74 -14.43
C VAL A 187 4.22 -20.55 -13.54
N ILE A 188 4.61 -20.59 -12.26
CA ILE A 188 4.43 -19.46 -11.33
C ILE A 188 5.28 -18.26 -11.80
N LEU A 189 6.53 -18.48 -12.21
CA LEU A 189 7.43 -17.43 -12.68
C LEU A 189 6.99 -16.84 -14.03
N ASN A 190 6.51 -17.68 -14.95
CA ASN A 190 5.93 -17.22 -16.22
C ASN A 190 4.67 -16.39 -16.01
N TYR A 191 3.74 -16.85 -15.16
CA TYR A 191 2.55 -16.10 -14.80
C TYR A 191 2.91 -14.74 -14.19
N THR A 192 3.85 -14.73 -13.25
CA THR A 192 4.34 -13.49 -12.60
C THR A 192 4.93 -12.52 -13.62
N GLY A 193 5.83 -13.00 -14.49
CA GLY A 193 6.46 -12.16 -15.50
C GLY A 193 5.49 -11.65 -16.56
N GLY A 194 4.55 -12.49 -17.00
CA GLY A 194 3.48 -12.10 -17.92
C GLY A 194 2.57 -11.02 -17.34
N ALA A 195 2.20 -11.16 -16.06
CA ALA A 195 1.44 -10.16 -15.33
C ALA A 195 2.18 -8.83 -15.22
N TYR A 196 3.50 -8.81 -14.97
CA TYR A 196 4.27 -7.56 -14.93
C TYR A 196 4.24 -6.83 -16.28
N ILE A 197 4.35 -7.57 -17.39
CA ILE A 197 4.27 -6.99 -18.73
C ILE A 197 2.86 -6.43 -19.00
N TYR A 198 1.82 -7.20 -18.66
CA TYR A 198 0.42 -6.76 -18.77
C TYR A 198 0.17 -5.48 -17.96
N ILE A 199 0.55 -5.46 -16.68
CA ILE A 199 0.38 -4.32 -15.78
C ILE A 199 1.08 -3.09 -16.35
N ARG A 200 2.32 -3.23 -16.83
CA ARG A 200 3.03 -2.12 -17.46
C ARG A 200 2.33 -1.61 -18.72
N ARG A 201 1.76 -2.49 -19.55
CA ARG A 201 1.08 -2.08 -20.79
C ARG A 201 -0.25 -1.39 -20.48
N GLU A 202 -1.11 -2.05 -19.72
CA GLU A 202 -2.49 -1.61 -19.50
C GLU A 202 -2.61 -0.53 -18.42
N TYR A 203 -1.94 -0.69 -17.28
CA TYR A 203 -2.09 0.23 -16.15
C TYR A 203 -1.29 1.51 -16.35
N ALA A 204 -0.15 1.48 -17.05
CA ALA A 204 0.58 2.71 -17.34
C ALA A 204 -0.23 3.69 -18.20
N SER A 205 -1.08 3.19 -19.12
CA SER A 205 -2.00 4.04 -19.88
C SER A 205 -3.00 4.74 -18.95
N ARG A 206 -3.65 3.97 -18.07
CA ARG A 206 -4.61 4.49 -17.08
C ARG A 206 -3.98 5.52 -16.15
N ILE A 207 -2.78 5.23 -15.64
CA ILE A 207 -2.01 6.14 -14.78
C ILE A 207 -1.73 7.47 -15.50
N ARG A 208 -1.33 7.43 -16.78
CA ARG A 208 -1.11 8.66 -17.56
C ARG A 208 -2.40 9.46 -17.74
N ILE A 209 -3.51 8.80 -18.03
CA ILE A 209 -4.83 9.46 -18.14
C ILE A 209 -5.19 10.13 -16.82
N ILE A 210 -5.09 9.42 -15.69
CA ILE A 210 -5.37 9.95 -14.35
C ILE A 210 -4.50 11.17 -14.06
N GLN A 211 -3.17 11.05 -14.22
CA GLN A 211 -2.25 12.15 -13.92
C GLN A 211 -2.48 13.38 -14.83
N ARG A 212 -2.71 13.17 -16.13
CA ARG A 212 -2.98 14.26 -17.08
C ARG A 212 -4.30 14.95 -16.77
N SER A 213 -5.39 14.20 -16.66
CA SER A 213 -6.72 14.75 -16.39
C SER A 213 -6.79 15.41 -15.01
N TRP A 214 -6.11 14.86 -14.01
CA TRP A 214 -5.96 15.49 -12.69
C TRP A 214 -5.24 16.84 -12.78
N LYS A 215 -4.16 16.91 -13.56
CA LYS A 215 -3.46 18.19 -13.81
C LYS A 215 -4.40 19.18 -14.49
N THR A 216 -5.14 18.77 -15.53
CA THR A 216 -6.10 19.64 -16.23
C THR A 216 -7.20 20.14 -15.29
N ALA A 217 -7.76 19.27 -14.45
CA ALA A 217 -8.81 19.60 -13.48
C ALA A 217 -8.37 20.58 -12.38
N ASN A 218 -7.07 20.81 -12.21
CA ASN A 218 -6.53 21.74 -11.22
C ASN A 218 -5.77 22.92 -11.84
N LYS A 219 -5.47 22.90 -13.15
CA LYS A 219 -4.78 23.99 -13.86
C LYS A 219 -5.62 25.25 -14.06
N GLN A 220 -6.94 25.11 -14.26
CA GLN A 220 -7.82 26.28 -14.39
C GLN A 220 -7.76 27.16 -13.13
N ALA A 221 -7.49 26.57 -11.96
CA ALA A 221 -7.30 27.31 -10.72
C ALA A 221 -5.93 28.01 -10.61
N GLU A 222 -4.87 27.51 -11.28
CA GLU A 222 -3.54 28.14 -11.29
C GLU A 222 -3.50 29.35 -12.23
N GLU A 223 -4.05 29.22 -13.44
CA GLU A 223 -4.09 30.30 -14.44
C GLU A 223 -4.95 31.50 -13.98
N GLU A 224 -6.08 31.25 -13.29
CA GLU A 224 -6.92 32.31 -12.70
C GLU A 224 -6.26 33.02 -11.49
N MET A 225 -5.35 32.36 -10.75
CA MET A 225 -4.67 32.96 -9.60
C MET A 225 -3.51 33.88 -10.02
N GLU A 226 -2.85 33.56 -11.13
CA GLU A 226 -1.80 34.41 -11.72
C GLU A 226 -2.39 35.68 -12.37
N GLU A 227 -3.57 35.58 -13.02
CA GLU A 227 -4.22 36.74 -13.65
C GLU A 227 -4.76 37.78 -12.63
N VAL A 228 -5.12 37.36 -11.42
CA VAL A 228 -5.62 38.25 -10.35
C VAL A 228 -4.48 38.92 -9.55
N SER A 229 -3.24 38.44 -9.71
CA SER A 229 -2.07 38.93 -8.96
C SER A 229 -1.16 39.87 -9.77
N ALA A 230 -1.51 40.19 -11.02
CA ALA A 230 -0.79 41.19 -11.81
C ALA A 230 -1.14 42.60 -11.31
N PRO A 231 -0.18 43.40 -10.79
CA PRO A 231 -0.44 44.81 -10.53
C PRO A 231 -0.67 45.52 -11.87
N GLN A 232 -1.78 46.26 -11.97
CA GLN A 232 -1.95 47.28 -13.01
C GLN A 232 -0.84 48.32 -12.83
N GLU A 233 0.24 48.20 -13.61
CA GLU A 233 1.20 49.29 -13.80
C GLU A 233 0.62 50.28 -14.83
N GLU A 234 -0.02 51.33 -14.33
CA GLU A 234 -0.10 52.60 -15.06
C GLU A 234 1.27 53.28 -15.01
N GLY A 235 1.79 53.62 -16.19
CA GLY A 235 3.13 54.16 -16.35
C GLY A 235 3.29 55.62 -15.93
N ALA A 236 4.52 55.98 -15.58
CA ALA A 236 5.13 57.27 -15.87
C ALA A 236 6.66 57.12 -15.86
N ALA A 237 7.29 57.60 -16.93
CA ALA A 237 8.73 57.64 -17.14
C ALA A 237 9.41 58.75 -16.33
N GLU A 238 10.66 58.55 -15.90
CA GLU A 238 11.78 59.47 -16.21
C GLU A 238 13.15 58.92 -15.75
N GLU A 239 14.18 59.37 -16.47
CA GLU A 239 15.58 58.93 -16.50
C GLU A 239 16.40 59.29 -15.25
N GLY A 240 17.46 58.52 -14.96
CA GLY A 240 18.50 58.95 -14.01
C GLY A 240 19.62 57.96 -13.70
N ASN A 241 20.77 58.16 -14.35
CA ASN A 241 22.09 57.54 -14.12
C ASN A 241 22.59 57.60 -12.65
N ASN A 242 23.12 56.50 -12.09
CA ASN A 242 24.50 56.42 -11.57
C ASN A 242 24.85 55.09 -10.86
N ALA A 243 26.13 54.72 -11.00
CA ALA A 243 26.78 53.59 -10.36
C ALA A 243 27.11 53.81 -8.87
N SER A 244 27.04 52.75 -8.05
CA SER A 244 27.97 52.51 -6.93
C SER A 244 27.71 51.15 -6.26
N ALA A 245 28.81 50.48 -5.91
CA ALA A 245 28.87 49.22 -5.18
C ALA A 245 28.53 49.36 -3.68
N SER A 246 27.96 48.31 -3.07
CA SER A 246 28.53 47.57 -1.91
C SER A 246 27.49 46.83 -1.05
N GLN A 247 27.84 45.57 -0.75
CA GLN A 247 27.68 44.80 0.50
C GLN A 247 26.33 44.55 1.20
N HIS A 248 26.09 43.24 1.40
CA HIS A 248 25.57 42.54 2.58
C HIS A 248 24.22 42.94 3.21
N GLN A 249 23.23 42.06 3.11
CA GLN A 249 22.82 41.16 4.21
C GLN A 249 21.75 40.17 3.73
N ALA A 250 22.04 38.88 3.85
CA ALA A 250 21.06 37.82 3.69
C ALA A 250 20.25 37.69 5.00
N LYS A 251 18.96 38.02 4.93
CA LYS A 251 17.95 37.56 5.89
C LYS A 251 17.06 36.56 5.17
N THR A 252 17.16 35.32 5.59
CA THR A 252 16.23 34.23 5.33
C THR A 252 14.99 34.44 6.19
N ASP A 253 13.86 34.79 5.57
CA ASP A 253 12.54 34.61 6.16
C ASP A 253 11.81 33.53 5.36
N GLU A 254 11.77 32.34 5.97
CA GLU A 254 11.04 31.17 5.53
C GLU A 254 9.66 31.23 6.19
N LYS A 255 8.63 31.53 5.41
CA LYS A 255 7.23 31.27 5.78
C LYS A 255 6.52 30.72 4.55
N ASP A 256 6.33 29.42 4.57
CA ASP A 256 5.37 28.68 3.75
C ASP A 256 4.02 28.63 4.50
N PRO A 257 2.93 29.20 3.96
CA PRO A 257 1.60 28.87 4.44
C PRO A 257 0.67 28.58 3.26
N LYS A 258 0.66 27.34 2.73
CA LYS A 258 -0.34 26.97 1.70
C LYS A 258 -0.99 25.59 1.81
N ALA A 259 -0.93 24.91 2.96
CA ALA A 259 -1.66 23.64 3.15
C ALA A 259 -2.81 23.68 4.19
N ALA A 260 -2.89 24.70 5.04
CA ALA A 260 -3.85 24.73 6.16
C ALA A 260 -5.06 25.68 5.97
N ALA A 261 -5.14 26.43 4.86
CA ALA A 261 -6.14 27.48 4.68
C ALA A 261 -7.49 27.01 4.07
N ASN A 262 -7.59 25.77 3.57
CA ASN A 262 -8.79 25.33 2.84
C ASN A 262 -9.92 24.76 3.72
N ALA A 263 -9.72 24.47 5.00
CA ALA A 263 -10.75 23.81 5.81
C ALA A 263 -11.78 24.76 6.45
N GLY A 264 -11.52 26.08 6.50
CA GLY A 264 -12.32 27.04 7.30
C GLY A 264 -13.22 28.02 6.54
N ALA A 265 -13.13 28.10 5.19
CA ALA A 265 -13.77 29.17 4.41
C ALA A 265 -14.92 28.68 3.49
N ILE A 266 -15.26 27.40 3.53
CA ILE A 266 -16.04 26.75 2.46
C ILE A 266 -17.54 27.11 2.48
N ASN A 267 -18.15 27.39 3.64
CA ASN A 267 -19.59 27.69 3.71
C ASN A 267 -19.97 29.13 3.32
N THR A 268 -19.00 30.05 3.15
CA THR A 268 -19.31 31.47 2.94
C THR A 268 -19.29 31.89 1.46
N THR A 269 -18.72 31.08 0.56
CA THR A 269 -18.49 31.49 -0.84
C THR A 269 -19.63 31.14 -1.79
N MET A 270 -20.57 30.25 -1.42
CA MET A 270 -21.68 29.88 -2.31
C MET A 270 -22.93 30.78 -2.21
N GLN A 271 -22.98 31.73 -1.27
CA GLN A 271 -24.10 32.66 -1.11
C GLN A 271 -23.63 34.13 -1.07
N ALA A 272 -22.93 34.58 -2.09
CA ALA A 272 -22.83 36.01 -2.36
C ALA A 272 -24.14 36.47 -3.04
N THR A 273 -25.15 36.82 -2.23
CA THR A 273 -26.34 37.53 -2.71
C THR A 273 -25.95 38.94 -3.14
N ASP A 274 -25.86 39.15 -4.46
CA ASP A 274 -25.70 40.48 -5.03
C ASP A 274 -26.96 41.32 -4.78
N LYS A 275 -26.81 42.64 -4.59
CA LYS A 275 -27.89 43.57 -4.23
C LYS A 275 -29.02 43.65 -5.26
N ASN A 276 -28.87 42.99 -6.41
CA ASN A 276 -29.85 42.88 -7.49
C ASN A 276 -30.64 41.55 -7.51
N GLY A 277 -30.50 40.68 -6.51
CA GLY A 277 -31.29 39.43 -6.43
C GLY A 277 -30.97 38.39 -7.51
N LYS A 278 -29.89 38.59 -8.30
CA LYS A 278 -29.34 37.58 -9.20
C LYS A 278 -28.10 36.99 -8.54
N THR A 279 -28.22 35.76 -8.06
CA THR A 279 -27.08 34.95 -7.61
C THR A 279 -26.23 34.62 -8.83
N ASN A 280 -25.12 35.34 -9.01
CA ASN A 280 -24.13 35.01 -10.02
C ASN A 280 -23.31 33.83 -9.46
N VAL A 281 -23.73 32.60 -9.76
CA VAL A 281 -23.05 31.39 -9.30
C VAL A 281 -21.71 31.31 -10.02
N LYS A 282 -20.61 31.60 -9.32
CA LYS A 282 -19.27 31.38 -9.86
C LYS A 282 -19.10 29.89 -10.12
N VAL A 283 -18.84 29.53 -11.37
CA VAL A 283 -18.57 28.14 -11.76
C VAL A 283 -17.23 27.73 -11.14
N PRO A 284 -17.17 26.60 -10.41
CA PRO A 284 -15.92 26.09 -9.85
C PRO A 284 -14.87 25.77 -10.92
N THR A 285 -13.60 26.06 -10.65
CA THR A 285 -12.48 25.86 -11.60
C THR A 285 -11.39 24.92 -11.08
N SER A 286 -11.49 24.48 -9.82
CA SER A 286 -10.65 23.41 -9.27
C SER A 286 -11.44 22.14 -8.98
N PHE A 287 -10.75 20.99 -8.90
CA PHE A 287 -11.37 19.74 -8.50
C PHE A 287 -12.05 19.83 -7.14
N ASN A 288 -11.44 20.46 -6.14
CA ASN A 288 -12.01 20.52 -4.80
C ASN A 288 -13.29 21.37 -4.75
N GLU A 289 -13.32 22.50 -5.46
CA GLU A 289 -14.52 23.35 -5.51
C GLU A 289 -15.64 22.67 -6.31
N MET A 290 -15.32 22.07 -7.46
CA MET A 290 -16.31 21.32 -8.26
C MET A 290 -16.81 20.08 -7.49
N PHE A 291 -15.87 19.43 -6.80
CA PHE A 291 -16.02 18.60 -5.60
C PHE A 291 -17.34 18.83 -4.86
N LEU A 292 -17.24 19.91 -4.09
CA LEU A 292 -18.20 20.34 -3.10
C LEU A 292 -19.48 20.87 -3.76
N PHE A 293 -19.36 21.53 -4.91
CA PHE A 293 -20.50 21.96 -5.72
C PHE A 293 -21.37 20.75 -6.11
N ASN A 294 -20.78 19.71 -6.70
CA ASN A 294 -21.51 18.52 -7.11
C ASN A 294 -22.02 17.70 -5.92
N ALA A 295 -21.25 17.63 -4.82
CA ALA A 295 -21.73 17.02 -3.58
C ALA A 295 -23.01 17.72 -3.08
N ALA A 296 -23.02 19.05 -3.02
CA ALA A 296 -24.17 19.83 -2.61
C ALA A 296 -25.38 19.61 -3.54
N VAL A 297 -25.16 19.62 -4.87
CA VAL A 297 -26.21 19.33 -5.87
C VAL A 297 -26.80 17.94 -5.69
N MET A 298 -26.00 16.96 -5.27
CA MET A 298 -26.43 15.58 -5.02
C MET A 298 -27.03 15.36 -3.61
N GLY A 299 -27.16 16.41 -2.79
CA GLY A 299 -27.66 16.29 -1.41
C GLY A 299 -26.65 15.71 -0.42
N LEU A 300 -25.35 15.72 -0.79
CA LEU A 300 -24.23 15.17 -0.04
C LEU A 300 -23.30 16.25 0.53
N GLY A 301 -23.68 17.53 0.41
CA GLY A 301 -22.83 18.67 0.80
C GLY A 301 -22.49 18.74 2.30
N GLU A 302 -23.30 18.13 3.16
CA GLU A 302 -23.08 18.08 4.62
C GLU A 302 -22.28 16.86 5.07
N SER A 303 -21.80 16.03 4.13
CA SER A 303 -21.06 14.80 4.43
C SER A 303 -19.63 15.08 4.92
N GLY A 304 -19.45 15.09 6.25
CA GLY A 304 -18.13 15.32 6.87
C GLY A 304 -17.05 14.32 6.45
N TRP A 305 -17.40 13.05 6.23
CA TRP A 305 -16.44 12.03 5.82
C TRP A 305 -15.96 12.23 4.38
N MET A 306 -16.78 12.80 3.48
CA MET A 306 -16.35 13.10 2.11
C MET A 306 -15.26 14.19 2.09
N ALA A 307 -15.36 15.20 2.97
CA ALA A 307 -14.33 16.22 3.11
C ALA A 307 -12.99 15.60 3.54
N VAL A 308 -13.01 14.63 4.46
CA VAL A 308 -11.81 13.90 4.89
C VAL A 308 -11.14 13.15 3.73
N VAL A 309 -11.92 12.47 2.89
CA VAL A 309 -11.39 11.80 1.69
C VAL A 309 -10.83 12.83 0.72
N LEU A 310 -11.56 13.93 0.48
CA LEU A 310 -11.18 14.99 -0.44
C LEU A 310 -9.83 15.62 -0.07
N GLU A 311 -9.59 15.86 1.21
CA GLU A 311 -8.32 16.40 1.74
C GLU A 311 -7.10 15.52 1.41
N GLN A 312 -7.28 14.19 1.34
CA GLN A 312 -6.21 13.24 1.01
C GLN A 312 -6.19 12.84 -0.46
N PHE A 313 -7.22 13.20 -1.22
CA PHE A 313 -7.42 12.71 -2.57
C PHE A 313 -6.30 13.12 -3.54
N HIS A 314 -5.73 14.31 -3.36
CA HIS A 314 -4.57 14.74 -4.15
C HIS A 314 -3.37 13.80 -3.99
N ASN A 315 -3.06 13.39 -2.75
CA ASN A 315 -1.95 12.48 -2.48
C ASN A 315 -2.22 11.09 -3.05
N ILE A 316 -3.47 10.61 -2.97
CA ILE A 316 -3.91 9.36 -3.58
C ILE A 316 -3.68 9.38 -5.09
N VAL A 317 -4.15 10.44 -5.77
CA VAL A 317 -4.07 10.56 -7.23
C VAL A 317 -2.62 10.70 -7.71
N THR A 318 -1.82 11.55 -7.06
CA THR A 318 -0.42 11.78 -7.45
C THR A 318 0.46 10.55 -7.23
N ASN A 319 0.10 9.69 -6.27
CA ASN A 319 0.82 8.46 -5.96
C ASN A 319 0.19 7.19 -6.55
N VAL A 320 -0.75 7.31 -7.50
CA VAL A 320 -1.42 6.14 -8.13
C VAL A 320 -0.46 5.09 -8.70
N ALA A 321 0.73 5.52 -9.17
CA ALA A 321 1.75 4.63 -9.71
C ALA A 321 2.59 3.92 -8.62
N ASN A 322 2.56 4.41 -7.39
CA ASN A 322 3.33 3.89 -6.27
C ASN A 322 2.41 3.15 -5.31
N SER A 323 2.26 1.83 -5.51
CA SER A 323 1.34 0.98 -4.73
C SER A 323 1.58 1.04 -3.22
N TYR A 324 2.84 1.14 -2.79
CA TYR A 324 3.17 1.27 -1.37
C TYR A 324 2.70 2.60 -0.79
N ARG A 325 2.93 3.70 -1.52
CA ARG A 325 2.48 5.02 -1.07
C ARG A 325 0.96 5.12 -1.09
N LEU A 326 0.32 4.61 -2.14
CA LEU A 326 -1.14 4.56 -2.24
C LEU A 326 -1.76 3.74 -1.09
N GLN A 327 -1.19 2.58 -0.77
CA GLN A 327 -1.64 1.76 0.35
C GLN A 327 -1.47 2.53 1.68
N GLU A 328 -0.34 3.21 1.87
CA GLU A 328 -0.11 4.02 3.07
C GLU A 328 -1.15 5.14 3.22
N GLU A 329 -1.46 5.88 2.13
CA GLU A 329 -2.53 6.89 2.15
C GLU A 329 -3.88 6.26 2.51
N CYS A 330 -4.20 5.08 1.99
CA CYS A 330 -5.45 4.38 2.29
C CYS A 330 -5.49 3.84 3.74
N ASP A 331 -4.36 3.35 4.27
CA ASP A 331 -4.23 2.88 5.65
C ASP A 331 -4.45 4.05 6.62
N VAL A 332 -3.81 5.21 6.36
CA VAL A 332 -4.01 6.44 7.13
C VAL A 332 -5.44 6.95 6.98
N LEU A 333 -5.99 7.00 5.76
CA LEU A 333 -7.38 7.42 5.51
C LEU A 333 -8.37 6.56 6.31
N SER A 334 -8.15 5.25 6.37
CA SER A 334 -8.99 4.32 7.13
C SER A 334 -9.02 4.66 8.62
N LEU A 335 -7.88 5.08 9.20
CA LEU A 335 -7.82 5.55 10.59
C LEU A 335 -8.61 6.84 10.80
N VAL A 336 -8.53 7.79 9.86
CA VAL A 336 -9.27 9.06 9.96
C VAL A 336 -10.77 8.84 9.77
N LEU A 337 -11.16 7.97 8.84
CA LEU A 337 -12.55 7.63 8.55
C LEU A 337 -13.23 6.91 9.72
N ASP A 338 -12.51 6.07 10.47
CA ASP A 338 -13.04 5.42 11.70
C ASP A 338 -13.49 6.43 12.77
N LYS A 339 -12.96 7.66 12.73
CA LYS A 339 -13.36 8.76 13.63
C LYS A 339 -14.60 9.52 13.15
N GLN A 340 -15.07 9.28 11.92
CA GLN A 340 -16.23 9.98 11.38
C GLN A 340 -17.53 9.34 11.86
N PRO A 341 -18.51 10.13 12.32
CA PRO A 341 -19.82 9.59 12.69
C PRO A 341 -20.62 9.18 11.45
N GLY A 342 -21.53 8.22 11.63
CA GLY A 342 -22.48 7.80 10.60
C GLY A 342 -21.95 6.68 9.68
N GLN A 343 -22.76 6.36 8.67
CA GLN A 343 -22.44 5.32 7.69
C GLN A 343 -21.66 5.92 6.52
N ILE A 344 -20.55 5.27 6.17
CA ILE A 344 -19.68 5.70 5.07
C ILE A 344 -20.02 4.90 3.82
N HIS A 345 -20.49 5.59 2.78
CA HIS A 345 -20.83 5.00 1.48
C HIS A 345 -19.83 5.45 0.42
N LEU A 346 -18.74 4.70 0.25
CA LEU A 346 -17.66 5.03 -0.69
C LEU A 346 -18.12 5.16 -2.15
N SER A 347 -19.22 4.50 -2.53
CA SER A 347 -19.86 4.65 -3.85
C SER A 347 -20.40 6.05 -4.11
N GLU A 348 -20.80 6.79 -3.06
CA GLU A 348 -21.25 8.18 -3.20
C GLU A 348 -20.09 9.11 -3.55
N PHE A 349 -18.93 8.93 -2.90
CA PHE A 349 -17.72 9.68 -3.24
C PHE A 349 -17.32 9.44 -4.70
N LYS A 350 -17.36 8.18 -5.15
CA LYS A 350 -17.13 7.80 -6.56
C LYS A 350 -18.00 8.60 -7.52
N ALA A 351 -19.30 8.68 -7.23
CA ALA A 351 -20.27 9.36 -8.08
C ALA A 351 -19.96 10.87 -8.18
N VAL A 352 -19.71 11.53 -7.05
CA VAL A 352 -19.36 12.96 -7.00
C VAL A 352 -18.01 13.23 -7.68
N MET A 353 -17.01 12.38 -7.45
CA MET A 353 -15.68 12.44 -8.07
C MET A 353 -15.79 12.41 -9.61
N LEU A 354 -16.50 11.43 -10.16
CA LEU A 354 -16.66 11.30 -11.61
C LEU A 354 -17.46 12.46 -12.20
N ALA A 355 -18.54 12.90 -11.55
CA ALA A 355 -19.29 14.07 -11.98
C ALA A 355 -18.39 15.32 -12.05
N SER A 356 -17.51 15.50 -11.07
CA SER A 356 -16.64 16.66 -10.98
C SER A 356 -15.53 16.67 -12.02
N LEU A 357 -14.93 15.52 -12.30
CA LEU A 357 -13.93 15.38 -13.35
C LEU A 357 -14.53 15.59 -14.75
N ARG A 358 -15.74 15.09 -15.01
CA ARG A 358 -16.47 15.36 -16.26
C ARG A 358 -16.69 16.86 -16.50
N SER A 359 -17.08 17.58 -15.45
CA SER A 359 -17.33 19.02 -15.54
C SER A 359 -16.05 19.83 -15.79
N LEU A 360 -14.90 19.39 -15.25
CA LEU A 360 -13.63 20.12 -15.35
C LEU A 360 -12.78 19.73 -16.56
N VAL A 361 -12.96 18.52 -17.10
CA VAL A 361 -12.17 18.01 -18.24
C VAL A 361 -13.04 17.66 -19.45
N PRO A 362 -14.10 18.44 -19.81
CA PRO A 362 -15.11 18.00 -20.77
C PRO A 362 -14.59 17.82 -22.20
N LYS A 363 -13.47 18.47 -22.55
CA LYS A 363 -12.87 18.40 -23.90
C LYS A 363 -12.06 17.12 -24.13
N GLU A 364 -11.48 16.55 -23.08
CA GLU A 364 -10.66 15.33 -23.18
C GLU A 364 -11.41 14.10 -22.66
N TRP A 365 -12.50 14.27 -21.92
CA TRP A 365 -13.22 13.18 -21.28
C TRP A 365 -13.86 12.22 -22.28
N ASP A 366 -13.47 10.95 -22.21
CA ASP A 366 -13.95 9.86 -23.05
C ASP A 366 -14.17 8.56 -22.23
N SER A 367 -14.43 7.44 -22.89
CA SER A 367 -14.59 6.14 -22.24
C SER A 367 -13.34 5.67 -21.49
N ASP A 368 -12.15 6.01 -21.96
CA ASP A 368 -10.90 5.59 -21.34
C ASP A 368 -10.66 6.35 -20.03
N HIS A 369 -11.10 7.61 -19.95
CA HIS A 369 -11.14 8.37 -18.71
C HIS A 369 -12.06 7.72 -17.67
N GLU A 370 -13.27 7.31 -18.08
CA GLU A 370 -14.18 6.57 -17.19
C GLU A 370 -13.51 5.31 -16.66
N VAL A 371 -12.95 4.48 -17.54
CA VAL A 371 -12.29 3.23 -17.15
C VAL A 371 -11.13 3.49 -16.20
N ALA A 372 -10.28 4.49 -16.48
CA ALA A 372 -9.12 4.80 -15.66
C ALA A 372 -9.51 5.30 -14.26
N TRP A 373 -10.46 6.23 -14.16
CA TRP A 373 -10.88 6.79 -12.87
C TRP A 373 -11.73 5.81 -12.05
N ASN A 374 -12.58 5.00 -12.69
CA ASN A 374 -13.26 3.90 -12.02
C ASN A 374 -12.26 2.90 -11.45
N TRP A 375 -11.25 2.52 -12.23
CA TRP A 375 -10.19 1.62 -11.79
C TRP A 375 -9.41 2.19 -10.60
N LEU A 376 -9.03 3.47 -10.61
CA LEU A 376 -8.36 4.08 -9.45
C LEU A 376 -9.24 3.97 -8.21
N TRP A 377 -10.51 4.38 -8.31
CA TRP A 377 -11.38 4.43 -7.15
C TRP A 377 -11.69 3.03 -6.62
N GLU A 378 -11.93 2.04 -7.48
CA GLU A 378 -12.16 0.65 -7.05
C GLU A 378 -10.97 0.08 -6.29
N ASN A 379 -9.75 0.45 -6.67
CA ASN A 379 -8.54 0.10 -5.93
C ASN A 379 -8.51 0.75 -4.54
N VAL A 380 -8.75 2.06 -4.47
CA VAL A 380 -8.78 2.83 -3.22
C VAL A 380 -9.88 2.29 -2.29
N GLU A 381 -11.09 2.09 -2.81
CA GLU A 381 -12.23 1.57 -2.09
C GLU A 381 -11.97 0.17 -1.53
N ARG A 382 -11.37 -0.73 -2.33
CA ARG A 382 -10.97 -2.07 -1.88
C ARG A 382 -9.98 -2.01 -0.71
N MET A 383 -8.98 -1.13 -0.78
CA MET A 383 -7.99 -0.95 0.29
C MET A 383 -8.66 -0.40 1.56
N ILE A 384 -9.48 0.64 1.45
CA ILE A 384 -10.19 1.23 2.60
C ILE A 384 -11.13 0.22 3.23
N LYS A 385 -11.97 -0.47 2.44
CA LYS A 385 -12.91 -1.49 2.93
C LYS A 385 -12.22 -2.64 3.65
N SER A 386 -10.99 -2.99 3.27
CA SER A 386 -10.22 -4.02 3.96
C SER A 386 -9.89 -3.65 5.42
N ASN A 387 -9.92 -2.35 5.74
CA ASN A 387 -9.63 -1.82 7.08
C ASN A 387 -10.87 -1.22 7.78
N MET A 388 -11.96 -0.93 7.07
CA MET A 388 -13.15 -0.32 7.70
C MET A 388 -13.68 -1.11 8.91
N GLY A 389 -13.94 -0.40 10.00
CA GLY A 389 -14.45 -0.95 11.27
C GLY A 389 -13.43 -1.71 12.12
N LYS A 390 -12.19 -1.90 11.63
CA LYS A 390 -11.11 -2.52 12.39
C LYS A 390 -10.40 -1.55 13.35
N PRO A 391 -10.06 -0.30 12.96
CA PRO A 391 -9.29 0.60 13.81
C PRO A 391 -9.88 0.82 15.19
N GLY A 392 -11.18 1.09 15.31
CA GLY A 392 -11.81 1.30 16.61
C GLY A 392 -11.77 0.06 17.53
N GLN A 393 -11.80 -1.15 16.98
CA GLN A 393 -11.67 -2.40 17.75
C GLN A 393 -10.20 -2.64 18.15
N GLN A 394 -9.29 -2.43 17.20
CA GLN A 394 -7.85 -2.55 17.37
C GLN A 394 -7.31 -1.58 18.41
N GLU A 395 -7.72 -0.31 18.37
CA GLU A 395 -7.35 0.71 19.36
C GLU A 395 -7.78 0.30 20.78
N LYS A 396 -9.03 -0.16 20.94
CA LYS A 396 -9.54 -0.62 22.24
C LYS A 396 -8.79 -1.84 22.76
N ALA A 397 -8.54 -2.84 21.91
CA ALA A 397 -7.80 -4.04 22.29
C ALA A 397 -6.36 -3.69 22.69
N LEU A 398 -5.67 -2.89 21.87
CA LEU A 398 -4.29 -2.48 22.14
C LEU A 398 -4.18 -1.59 23.38
N SER A 399 -5.12 -0.67 23.60
CA SER A 399 -5.17 0.16 24.80
C SER A 399 -5.37 -0.67 26.06
N ARG A 400 -6.24 -1.69 26.04
CA ARG A 400 -6.44 -2.58 27.19
C ARG A 400 -5.19 -3.41 27.47
N PHE A 401 -4.56 -3.95 26.43
CA PHE A 401 -3.30 -4.68 26.55
C PHE A 401 -2.22 -3.81 27.21
N ILE A 402 -1.96 -2.61 26.69
CA ILE A 402 -0.92 -1.73 27.23
C ILE A 402 -1.23 -1.33 28.68
N ALA A 403 -2.50 -1.05 29.01
CA ALA A 403 -2.91 -0.73 30.38
C ALA A 403 -2.79 -1.90 31.36
N SER A 404 -2.78 -3.15 30.85
CA SER A 404 -2.65 -4.36 31.68
C SER A 404 -1.21 -4.72 32.01
N LEU A 405 -0.22 -4.18 31.29
CA LEU A 405 1.19 -4.49 31.51
C LEU A 405 1.69 -3.91 32.84
N THR A 406 2.27 -4.78 33.68
CA THR A 406 2.94 -4.35 34.90
C THR A 406 4.31 -3.72 34.59
N SER A 407 4.93 -3.08 35.58
CA SER A 407 6.30 -2.55 35.41
C SER A 407 7.33 -3.63 35.08
N GLU A 408 7.12 -4.86 35.54
CA GLU A 408 7.98 -6.01 35.22
C GLU A 408 7.76 -6.46 33.77
N ASP A 409 6.50 -6.57 33.31
CA ASP A 409 6.19 -6.96 31.92
C ASP A 409 6.76 -5.93 30.94
N ILE A 410 6.63 -4.64 31.23
CA ILE A 410 7.22 -3.57 30.44
C ILE A 410 8.74 -3.72 30.36
N TYR A 411 9.41 -4.03 31.49
CA TYR A 411 10.85 -4.28 31.51
C TYR A 411 11.24 -5.48 30.62
N VAL A 412 10.48 -6.58 30.70
CA VAL A 412 10.69 -7.78 29.89
C VAL A 412 10.53 -7.45 28.40
N VAL A 413 9.46 -6.76 28.02
CA VAL A 413 9.20 -6.33 26.63
C VAL A 413 10.38 -5.52 26.10
N ARG A 414 10.76 -4.44 26.78
CA ARG A 414 11.86 -3.56 26.36
C ARG A 414 13.15 -4.34 26.10
N LYS A 415 13.48 -5.29 26.97
CA LYS A 415 14.67 -6.13 26.86
C LYS A 415 14.57 -7.09 25.68
N GLN A 416 13.46 -7.82 25.57
CA GLN A 416 13.27 -8.87 24.58
C GLN A 416 13.23 -8.34 23.14
N ILE A 417 12.64 -7.15 22.90
CA ILE A 417 12.61 -6.50 21.58
C ILE A 417 14.03 -6.42 20.99
N TYR A 418 14.97 -5.84 21.75
CA TYR A 418 16.34 -5.64 21.27
C TYR A 418 17.15 -6.94 21.24
N GLN A 419 16.95 -7.83 22.23
CA GLN A 419 17.64 -9.13 22.22
C GLN A 419 17.29 -9.94 20.97
N ARG A 420 16.00 -10.01 20.61
CA ARG A 420 15.55 -10.68 19.39
C ARG A 420 16.02 -9.98 18.14
N PHE A 421 15.87 -8.65 18.09
CA PHE A 421 16.32 -7.89 16.94
C PHE A 421 17.81 -8.09 16.66
N PHE A 422 18.66 -8.08 17.69
CA PHE A 422 20.10 -8.31 17.53
C PHE A 422 20.48 -9.75 17.24
N GLN A 423 19.60 -10.71 17.55
CA GLN A 423 19.75 -12.10 17.14
C GLN A 423 19.39 -12.29 15.66
N VAL A 424 18.28 -11.69 15.21
CA VAL A 424 17.77 -11.80 13.83
C VAL A 424 18.56 -10.94 12.86
N ALA A 425 19.00 -9.75 13.29
CA ALA A 425 19.78 -8.81 12.50
C ALA A 425 20.99 -8.31 13.31
N PRO A 426 22.07 -9.12 13.47
CA PRO A 426 23.26 -8.73 14.24
C PRO A 426 23.90 -7.42 13.78
N ALA A 427 23.88 -7.13 12.47
CA ALA A 427 24.34 -5.86 11.90
C ALA A 427 23.61 -4.63 12.48
N GLY A 428 22.41 -4.81 13.05
CA GLY A 428 21.70 -3.76 13.75
C GLY A 428 22.46 -3.23 14.97
N GLN A 429 23.27 -4.06 15.65
CA GLN A 429 24.01 -3.66 16.85
C GLN A 429 24.94 -2.46 16.60
N ASP A 430 25.53 -2.36 15.40
CA ASP A 430 26.46 -1.28 15.04
C ASP A 430 25.80 0.11 15.03
N HIS A 431 24.47 0.15 14.88
CA HIS A 431 23.67 1.37 14.86
C HIS A 431 23.16 1.78 16.25
N PHE A 432 23.28 0.91 17.26
CA PHE A 432 22.81 1.16 18.63
C PHE A 432 23.99 1.31 19.61
N LYS A 433 24.60 2.50 19.60
CA LYS A 433 25.71 2.86 20.51
C LYS A 433 25.25 3.46 21.85
N GLN A 434 23.93 3.54 22.06
CA GLN A 434 23.34 4.16 23.24
C GLN A 434 23.29 3.19 24.43
N SER A 435 23.15 3.73 25.64
CA SER A 435 22.99 2.90 26.84
C SER A 435 21.70 2.09 26.81
N THR A 436 21.66 0.96 27.52
CA THR A 436 20.44 0.14 27.69
C THR A 436 19.25 0.97 28.16
N THR A 437 19.45 1.93 29.07
CA THR A 437 18.41 2.85 29.52
C THR A 437 17.81 3.66 28.37
N ARG A 438 18.65 4.11 27.42
CA ARG A 438 18.17 4.86 26.25
C ARG A 438 17.44 3.94 25.27
N LEU A 439 17.88 2.69 25.09
CA LEU A 439 17.16 1.70 24.30
C LEU A 439 15.76 1.45 24.87
N TYR A 440 15.64 1.32 26.18
CA TYR A 440 14.35 1.11 26.84
C TYR A 440 13.41 2.30 26.66
N PHE A 441 13.92 3.52 26.76
CA PHE A 441 13.16 4.73 26.42
C PHE A 441 12.68 4.74 24.96
N ILE A 442 13.49 4.25 24.02
CA ILE A 442 13.09 4.16 22.61
C ILE A 442 11.99 3.10 22.44
N ALA A 443 12.10 1.95 23.11
CA ALA A 443 11.05 0.92 23.11
C ALA A 443 9.71 1.46 23.65
N ASP A 444 9.74 2.27 24.72
CA ASP A 444 8.53 2.94 25.22
C ASP A 444 7.90 3.85 24.15
N LYS A 445 8.74 4.65 23.50
CA LYS A 445 8.27 5.56 22.45
C LYS A 445 7.70 4.81 21.25
N ILE A 446 8.25 3.65 20.90
CA ILE A 446 7.68 2.80 19.85
C ILE A 446 6.28 2.33 20.23
N ILE A 447 6.09 1.82 21.46
CA ILE A 447 4.77 1.37 21.93
C ILE A 447 3.78 2.54 21.96
N GLU A 448 4.20 3.71 22.46
CA GLU A 448 3.39 4.93 22.44
C GLU A 448 2.98 5.32 21.02
N MET A 449 3.92 5.34 20.06
CA MET A 449 3.63 5.65 18.67
C MET A 449 2.62 4.68 18.03
N THR A 450 2.62 3.39 18.42
CA THR A 450 1.62 2.43 17.90
C THR A 450 0.20 2.78 18.36
N MET A 451 0.03 3.28 19.58
CA MET A 451 -1.25 3.76 20.09
C MET A 451 -1.65 5.10 19.49
N GLU A 452 -0.73 6.06 19.44
CA GLU A 452 -1.02 7.40 18.93
C GLU A 452 -1.35 7.38 17.44
N MET A 453 -0.87 6.39 16.67
CA MET A 453 -1.29 6.18 15.29
C MET A 453 -2.81 5.98 15.15
N TYR A 454 -3.47 5.33 16.12
CA TYR A 454 -4.93 5.18 16.12
C TYR A 454 -5.66 6.44 16.59
N ARG A 455 -5.05 7.21 17.50
CA ARG A 455 -5.68 8.39 18.11
C ARG A 455 -5.59 9.62 17.22
N GLU A 456 -4.38 9.93 16.74
CA GLU A 456 -4.06 11.14 15.99
C GLU A 456 -3.26 10.80 14.71
N PRO A 457 -3.82 10.00 13.78
CA PRO A 457 -3.09 9.47 12.62
C PRO A 457 -2.38 10.55 11.78
N ARG A 458 -3.02 11.71 11.57
CA ARG A 458 -2.46 12.80 10.76
C ARG A 458 -1.25 13.46 11.43
N ALA A 459 -1.34 13.74 12.73
CA ALA A 459 -0.23 14.29 13.50
C ALA A 459 0.93 13.30 13.54
N MET A 460 0.61 12.01 13.75
CA MET A 460 1.62 10.96 13.76
C MET A 460 2.34 10.80 12.43
N VAL A 461 1.67 10.91 11.28
CA VAL A 461 2.35 10.89 9.98
C VAL A 461 3.41 12.01 9.88
N GLN A 462 3.12 13.21 10.38
CA GLN A 462 4.06 14.33 10.40
C GLN A 462 5.24 14.06 11.34
N ASP A 463 4.96 13.63 12.57
CA ASP A 463 5.98 13.34 13.58
C ASP A 463 6.90 12.19 13.16
N ILE A 464 6.33 11.13 12.57
CA ILE A 464 7.07 9.99 12.03
C ILE A 464 7.92 10.42 10.85
N SER A 465 7.39 11.26 9.95
CA SER A 465 8.18 11.80 8.83
C SER A 465 9.38 12.62 9.34
N ALA A 466 9.17 13.50 10.33
CA ALA A 466 10.25 14.25 10.97
C ALA A 466 11.28 13.32 11.64
N LEU A 467 10.83 12.23 12.28
CA LEU A 467 11.71 11.19 12.81
C LEU A 467 12.47 10.45 11.70
N GLY A 468 11.84 10.18 10.56
CA GLY A 468 12.46 9.56 9.38
C GLY A 468 13.62 10.40 8.84
N LEU A 469 13.46 11.72 8.78
CA LEU A 469 14.56 12.64 8.38
C LEU A 469 15.75 12.57 9.35
N ARG A 470 15.51 12.38 10.65
CA ARG A 470 16.61 12.12 11.61
C ARG A 470 17.30 10.79 11.33
N HIS A 471 16.55 9.75 10.95
CA HIS A 471 17.13 8.45 10.58
C HIS A 471 18.00 8.53 9.31
N VAL A 472 17.71 9.44 8.38
CA VAL A 472 18.61 9.77 7.26
C VAL A 472 19.96 10.27 7.79
N GLY A 473 19.95 11.19 8.75
CA GLY A 473 21.16 11.71 9.38
C GLY A 473 21.95 10.67 10.18
N TYR A 474 21.28 9.64 10.70
CA TYR A 474 21.91 8.49 11.35
C TYR A 474 22.37 7.40 10.39
N ALA A 475 22.09 7.57 9.09
CA ALA A 475 22.40 6.59 8.05
C ALA A 475 21.85 5.18 8.35
N ILE A 476 20.63 5.09 8.92
CA ILE A 476 20.02 3.81 9.25
C ILE A 476 19.61 3.08 7.96
N PRO A 477 20.09 1.85 7.72
CA PRO A 477 19.65 1.04 6.60
C PRO A 477 18.16 0.70 6.72
N THR A 478 17.41 0.93 5.65
CA THR A 478 15.96 0.68 5.61
C THR A 478 15.61 -0.79 5.80
N GLU A 479 16.56 -1.69 5.57
CA GLU A 479 16.41 -3.13 5.68
C GLU A 479 16.33 -3.61 7.13
N LEU A 480 16.83 -2.82 8.09
CA LEU A 480 16.77 -3.16 9.51
C LEU A 480 15.37 -2.99 10.10
N PHE A 481 14.48 -2.26 9.42
CA PHE A 481 13.14 -1.98 9.93
C PHE A 481 12.26 -3.23 9.97
N ALA A 482 12.22 -4.05 8.92
CA ALA A 482 11.36 -5.25 8.89
C ALA A 482 11.76 -6.31 9.96
N PRO A 483 13.04 -6.63 10.17
CA PRO A 483 13.48 -7.46 11.30
C PRO A 483 13.14 -6.86 12.66
N PHE A 484 13.26 -5.54 12.80
CA PHE A 484 12.91 -4.84 14.03
C PHE A 484 11.41 -4.96 14.35
N VAL A 485 10.55 -4.67 13.37
CA VAL A 485 9.09 -4.84 13.50
C VAL A 485 8.74 -6.28 13.87
N SER A 486 9.32 -7.27 13.18
CA SER A 486 9.05 -8.68 13.45
C SER A 486 9.42 -9.08 14.87
N SER A 487 10.61 -8.67 15.32
CA SER A 487 11.11 -8.92 16.69
C SER A 487 10.22 -8.26 17.76
N ALA A 488 9.74 -7.04 17.48
CA ALA A 488 8.86 -6.33 18.39
C ALA A 488 7.50 -7.00 18.51
N VAL A 489 6.93 -7.43 17.39
CA VAL A 489 5.63 -8.10 17.38
C VAL A 489 5.70 -9.48 18.02
N GLU A 490 6.74 -10.28 17.76
CA GLU A 490 6.96 -11.55 18.44
C GLU A 490 7.08 -11.37 19.96
N THR A 491 7.70 -10.28 20.40
CA THR A 491 7.78 -9.95 21.83
C THR A 491 6.40 -9.67 22.40
N VAL A 492 5.59 -8.84 21.74
CA VAL A 492 4.22 -8.54 22.19
C VAL A 492 3.33 -9.78 22.19
N ARG A 493 3.45 -10.65 21.19
CA ARG A 493 2.70 -11.91 21.09
C ARG A 493 2.88 -12.81 22.31
N GLU A 494 4.06 -12.80 22.94
CA GLU A 494 4.29 -13.61 24.14
C GLU A 494 3.70 -13.00 25.41
N GLN A 495 3.30 -11.73 25.36
CA GLN A 495 2.72 -11.01 26.50
C GLN A 495 1.18 -10.97 26.46
N THR A 496 0.55 -11.41 25.38
CA THR A 496 -0.91 -11.36 25.23
C THR A 496 -1.45 -12.61 24.53
N THR A 497 -2.63 -13.04 24.95
CA THR A 497 -3.44 -14.04 24.23
C THR A 497 -4.57 -13.40 23.43
N ASP A 498 -4.70 -12.06 23.47
CA ASP A 498 -5.66 -11.31 22.66
C ASP A 498 -5.07 -11.11 21.25
N ASP A 499 -5.49 -11.95 20.31
CA ASP A 499 -5.08 -11.90 18.89
C ASP A 499 -5.39 -10.54 18.24
N VAL A 500 -6.44 -9.84 18.70
CA VAL A 500 -6.79 -8.51 18.19
C VAL A 500 -5.77 -7.49 18.66
N ALA A 501 -5.30 -7.56 19.90
CA ALA A 501 -4.25 -6.68 20.42
C ALA A 501 -2.90 -6.93 19.71
N GLU A 502 -2.51 -8.19 19.49
CA GLU A 502 -1.30 -8.52 18.72
C GLU A 502 -1.39 -8.01 17.28
N SER A 503 -2.52 -8.26 16.62
CA SER A 503 -2.77 -7.81 15.25
C SER A 503 -2.79 -6.27 15.16
N ALA A 504 -3.38 -5.59 16.15
CA ALA A 504 -3.41 -4.13 16.24
C ALA A 504 -2.00 -3.54 16.40
N PHE A 505 -1.18 -4.12 17.27
CA PHE A 505 0.22 -3.71 17.45
C PHE A 505 1.03 -3.93 16.17
N ARG A 506 0.90 -5.11 15.56
CA ARG A 506 1.57 -5.47 14.30
C ARG A 506 1.23 -4.50 13.18
N TRP A 507 -0.05 -4.23 12.97
CA TRP A 507 -0.54 -3.40 11.88
C TRP A 507 -0.05 -1.95 12.03
N SER A 508 -0.26 -1.35 13.20
CA SER A 508 0.18 0.02 13.48
C SER A 508 1.69 0.19 13.44
N LEU A 509 2.47 -0.74 14.02
CA LEU A 509 3.93 -0.67 13.97
C LEU A 509 4.46 -0.83 12.53
N THR A 510 3.80 -1.66 11.73
CA THR A 510 4.10 -1.82 10.31
C THR A 510 3.83 -0.52 9.55
N LEU A 511 2.70 0.16 9.81
CA LEU A 511 2.40 1.46 9.21
C LEU A 511 3.43 2.53 9.61
N VAL A 512 3.77 2.62 10.89
CA VAL A 512 4.85 3.50 11.39
C VAL A 512 6.16 3.23 10.66
N SER A 513 6.53 1.95 10.52
CA SER A 513 7.73 1.54 9.79
C SER A 513 7.69 1.90 8.31
N LYS A 514 6.55 1.75 7.62
CA LYS A 514 6.38 2.12 6.21
C LYS A 514 6.63 3.62 6.02
N ILE A 515 6.01 4.46 6.85
CA ILE A 515 6.17 5.92 6.83
C ILE A 515 7.64 6.30 7.07
N LEU A 516 8.32 5.70 8.06
CA LEU A 516 9.75 5.94 8.32
C LEU A 516 10.62 5.58 7.13
N VAL A 517 10.47 4.36 6.60
CA VAL A 517 11.27 3.87 5.46
C VAL A 517 11.07 4.76 4.25
N ARG A 518 9.83 5.13 3.94
CA ARG A 518 9.51 6.07 2.86
C ARG A 518 10.25 7.39 3.04
N THR A 519 10.12 8.03 4.19
CA THR A 519 10.77 9.32 4.44
C THR A 519 12.30 9.20 4.42
N ILE A 520 12.87 8.06 4.83
CA ILE A 520 14.30 7.81 4.68
C ILE A 520 14.69 7.74 3.20
N LEU A 521 13.93 7.02 2.38
CA LEU A 521 14.23 6.87 0.95
C LEU A 521 14.11 8.21 0.21
N GLU A 522 13.05 8.97 0.48
CA GLU A 522 12.81 10.31 -0.12
C GLU A 522 13.84 11.34 0.39
N GLY A 523 14.19 11.30 1.68
CA GLY A 523 15.14 12.24 2.30
C GLY A 523 16.61 11.92 2.06
N SER A 524 16.96 10.68 1.68
CA SER A 524 18.33 10.24 1.43
C SER A 524 18.85 10.73 0.07
N THR A 525 19.05 12.04 -0.05
CA THR A 525 19.65 12.66 -1.25
C THR A 525 21.09 12.17 -1.46
N ILE A 526 21.61 12.31 -2.69
CA ILE A 526 23.01 11.99 -3.02
C ILE A 526 23.98 12.76 -2.09
N VAL A 527 23.63 14.01 -1.77
CA VAL A 527 24.41 14.83 -0.84
C VAL A 527 24.41 14.22 0.55
N MET A 528 23.25 13.83 1.08
CA MET A 528 23.17 13.17 2.40
C MET A 528 23.95 11.85 2.43
N LYS A 529 23.84 11.03 1.38
CA LYS A 529 24.61 9.78 1.27
C LYS A 529 26.12 10.04 1.22
N ALA A 530 26.56 11.07 0.51
CA ALA A 530 27.98 11.44 0.43
C ALA A 530 28.51 12.00 1.76
N ILE A 531 27.71 12.77 2.48
CA ILE A 531 28.03 13.27 3.84
C ILE A 531 28.17 12.08 4.80
N ASN A 532 27.20 11.17 4.81
CA ASN A 532 27.18 10.02 5.71
C ASN A 532 28.36 9.06 5.48
N THR A 533 28.86 8.97 4.24
CA THR A 533 30.02 8.15 3.88
C THR A 533 31.34 8.93 3.91
N ASN A 534 31.31 10.22 4.29
CA ASN A 534 32.42 11.16 4.23
C ASN A 534 33.23 11.06 2.91
N SER A 535 32.53 10.93 1.79
CA SER A 535 33.13 10.60 0.49
C SER A 535 32.78 11.67 -0.54
N ALA A 536 33.71 12.60 -0.75
CA ALA A 536 33.60 13.58 -1.84
C ALA A 536 33.53 12.91 -3.24
N ARG A 537 34.03 11.68 -3.37
CA ARG A 537 33.90 10.88 -4.61
C ARG A 537 32.46 10.42 -4.85
N ALA A 538 31.67 10.18 -3.80
CA ALA A 538 30.27 9.79 -3.93
C ALA A 538 29.40 10.89 -4.57
N LEU A 539 29.79 12.17 -4.45
CA LEU A 539 29.12 13.29 -5.13
C LEU A 539 29.33 13.32 -6.66
N ARG A 540 30.35 12.61 -7.17
CA ARG A 540 30.75 12.70 -8.58
C ARG A 540 30.21 11.59 -9.49
N ARG A 541 29.54 10.56 -8.94
CA ARG A 541 28.91 9.49 -9.74
C ARG A 541 27.51 9.92 -10.17
N ARG A 542 27.37 10.33 -11.44
CA ARG A 542 26.09 10.34 -12.16
C ARG A 542 25.97 9.06 -12.97
#